data_AF-A0A852JUZ6-F1
#
_entry.id   AF-A0A852JUZ6-F1
#
_cell.length_a   1.000
_cell.length_b   1.000
_cell.length_c   1.000
_cell.angle_alpha   90.00
_cell.angle_beta   90.00
_cell.angle_gamma   90.00
#
_symmetry.space_group_name_H-M   'P 1'
#
loop_
_entity.id
_entity.type
_entity.pdbx_description
1 polymer ?
#
loop_
_entity_poly.entity_id
_entity_poly.type
_entity_poly.pdbx_seq_one_letter_code
_entity_poly.pdbx_strand_id
1 'polypeptide(L)'
;GRGSCSPAPPQPWSDGGETQKHSSSCPSLCSVISGVGELDVEKDSPRKEEQDSQARERPYPDCPFLLLDVRDRDAYEQCHIVGAYSYPIATLSRTMNPYTNNILEYKNAHGKIIIVYDDDERLASQAATTMCERGFENLFMLSGGLKVLAQKIPEGLITGTLPVSCQVAAAPGTARRRAAPRVPPTRAENKWRFSADDLQKLRHYLAEEQMPSDAASK
;
A
#
# COMPACT_ATOMS: atom_id res chain seq x y z
N GLY A 1 41.21 9.35 58.71
CA GLY A 1 40.11 9.46 59.68
C GLY A 1 39.14 8.31 59.46
N ARG A 2 38.88 7.52 60.49
CA ARG A 2 37.85 6.47 60.56
C ARG A 2 36.91 6.80 61.72
N GLY A 3 35.65 6.33 61.62
CA GLY A 3 34.67 6.20 62.71
C GLY A 3 33.79 7.45 62.90
N SER A 4 32.50 7.36 63.22
CA SER A 4 31.70 6.25 63.73
C SER A 4 30.20 6.64 63.74
N CYS A 5 29.33 5.63 63.54
CA CYS A 5 27.89 5.64 63.83
C CYS A 5 27.63 5.58 65.34
N SER A 6 26.55 6.23 65.84
CA SER A 6 25.47 5.62 66.64
C SER A 6 24.56 6.64 67.39
N PRO A 7 23.34 6.24 67.82
CA PRO A 7 22.13 7.07 67.83
C PRO A 7 21.55 7.38 69.23
N ALA A 8 20.45 8.15 69.29
CA ALA A 8 19.61 8.35 70.48
C ALA A 8 18.10 8.35 70.13
N PRO A 9 17.20 8.01 71.10
CA PRO A 9 15.94 7.27 70.88
C PRO A 9 14.66 8.15 70.94
N PRO A 10 13.44 7.57 70.78
CA PRO A 10 12.26 8.28 70.27
C PRO A 10 11.30 8.77 71.38
N GLN A 11 10.43 9.72 71.02
CA GLN A 11 9.20 10.04 71.77
C GLN A 11 8.02 10.27 70.82
N PRO A 12 6.77 10.01 71.30
CA PRO A 12 5.73 9.43 70.46
C PRO A 12 4.48 10.30 70.27
N TRP A 13 3.81 10.00 69.16
CA TRP A 13 2.37 10.07 68.81
C TRP A 13 1.45 11.20 69.34
N SER A 14 0.76 11.85 68.40
CA SER A 14 -0.72 11.96 68.28
C SER A 14 -0.98 12.83 67.04
N ASP A 15 -1.44 12.27 65.92
CA ASP A 15 -2.83 11.99 65.54
C ASP A 15 -3.36 13.07 64.59
N GLY A 16 -3.86 12.65 63.43
CA GLY A 16 -4.44 13.53 62.41
C GLY A 16 -4.14 13.14 60.97
N GLY A 17 -4.98 12.27 60.39
CA GLY A 17 -5.46 12.41 59.01
C GLY A 17 -4.74 11.64 57.89
N GLU A 18 -5.35 10.51 57.49
CA GLU A 18 -5.59 10.05 56.10
C GLU A 18 -4.36 9.87 55.17
N THR A 19 -3.80 8.66 54.97
CA THR A 19 -4.24 7.59 54.02
C THR A 19 -4.95 8.15 52.76
N GLN A 20 -4.65 7.82 51.51
CA GLN A 20 -4.05 6.64 50.91
C GLN A 20 -3.83 6.89 49.40
N LYS A 21 -2.97 6.07 48.82
CA LYS A 21 -2.93 5.62 47.42
C LYS A 21 -4.27 5.75 46.67
N HIS A 22 -4.21 6.24 45.43
CA HIS A 22 -5.15 5.90 44.36
C HIS A 22 -4.30 5.77 43.08
N SER A 23 -3.91 4.58 42.59
CA SER A 23 -4.70 3.45 42.08
C SER A 23 -5.87 3.86 41.17
N SER A 24 -5.80 3.36 39.94
CA SER A 24 -6.94 2.99 39.09
C SER A 24 -7.95 4.11 38.82
N SER A 25 -7.69 4.88 37.75
CA SER A 25 -8.76 5.61 37.07
C SER A 25 -9.65 4.59 36.34
N CYS A 26 -10.68 4.14 37.05
CA CYS A 26 -11.87 3.53 36.49
C CYS A 26 -12.74 4.66 35.92
N PRO A 27 -13.14 4.62 34.64
CA PRO A 27 -14.12 5.55 34.09
C PRO A 27 -15.52 4.97 34.30
N SER A 28 -16.38 5.62 35.10
CA SER A 28 -17.84 5.49 34.95
C SER A 28 -18.70 6.36 35.89
N LEU A 29 -18.19 6.85 37.03
CA LEU A 29 -19.05 7.51 38.04
C LEU A 29 -18.92 9.04 38.16
N CYS A 30 -17.85 9.67 37.66
CA CYS A 30 -17.77 11.14 37.64
C CYS A 30 -18.61 11.78 36.53
N SER A 31 -18.91 11.05 35.44
CA SER A 31 -19.66 11.59 34.31
C SER A 31 -21.15 11.83 34.62
N VAL A 32 -21.66 11.24 35.70
CA VAL A 32 -23.09 11.30 36.06
C VAL A 32 -23.44 12.51 36.93
N ILE A 33 -22.45 13.21 37.51
CA ILE A 33 -22.68 14.37 38.41
C ILE A 33 -22.76 15.69 37.62
N SER A 34 -22.33 15.71 36.35
CA SER A 34 -22.31 16.91 35.50
C SER A 34 -23.60 17.20 34.73
N GLY A 35 -24.68 16.45 34.98
CA GLY A 35 -26.03 16.82 34.52
C GLY A 35 -26.13 17.06 33.00
N VAL A 36 -25.69 16.11 32.18
CA VAL A 36 -25.98 16.07 30.75
C VAL A 36 -26.78 14.80 30.47
N GLY A 37 -28.04 14.98 30.07
CA GLY A 37 -29.00 13.91 29.85
C GLY A 37 -28.67 13.02 28.66
N GLU A 38 -29.15 11.79 28.76
CA GLU A 38 -29.25 10.80 27.70
C GLU A 38 -30.19 11.30 26.58
N LEU A 39 -29.61 11.61 25.42
CA LEU A 39 -30.35 11.66 24.17
C LEU A 39 -30.32 10.25 23.58
N ASP A 40 -31.45 9.57 23.62
CA ASP A 40 -31.69 8.32 22.90
C ASP A 40 -31.68 8.66 21.41
N VAL A 41 -30.53 8.46 20.76
CA VAL A 41 -30.41 8.49 19.30
C VAL A 41 -30.34 7.05 18.86
N GLU A 42 -31.47 6.59 18.33
CA GLU A 42 -31.62 5.31 17.67
C GLU A 42 -30.42 5.05 16.75
N LYS A 43 -29.84 3.88 16.98
CA LYS A 43 -28.69 3.29 16.34
C LYS A 43 -28.98 3.02 14.85
N ASP A 44 -28.94 4.06 14.03
CA ASP A 44 -28.57 3.90 12.62
C ASP A 44 -27.06 3.99 12.50
N SER A 45 -26.47 3.00 11.84
CA SER A 45 -25.08 2.59 12.03
C SER A 45 -24.11 3.29 11.05
N PRO A 46 -23.21 4.20 11.46
CA PRO A 46 -22.11 4.65 10.60
C PRO A 46 -20.88 3.72 10.66
N ARG A 47 -20.95 2.62 11.43
CA ARG A 47 -19.80 1.72 11.65
C ARG A 47 -19.31 0.97 10.40
N LYS A 48 -20.09 0.95 9.32
CA LYS A 48 -19.73 0.22 8.09
C LYS A 48 -18.87 1.04 7.13
N GLU A 49 -19.05 2.37 7.08
CA GLU A 49 -18.35 3.24 6.13
C GLU A 49 -16.94 3.61 6.62
N GLU A 50 -16.76 3.88 7.91
CA GLU A 50 -15.44 4.15 8.50
C GLU A 50 -14.53 2.91 8.49
N GLN A 51 -15.12 1.72 8.71
CA GLN A 51 -14.40 0.45 8.67
C GLN A 51 -14.04 0.02 7.23
N ASP A 52 -14.90 0.31 6.25
CA ASP A 52 -14.60 0.07 4.83
C ASP A 52 -13.56 1.07 4.29
N SER A 53 -13.57 2.33 4.77
CA SER A 53 -12.60 3.36 4.39
C SER A 53 -11.18 3.00 4.83
N GLN A 54 -11.00 2.57 6.09
CA GLN A 54 -9.68 2.11 6.57
C GLN A 54 -9.23 0.80 5.90
N ALA A 55 -10.16 -0.05 5.47
CA ALA A 55 -9.85 -1.27 4.74
C ALA A 55 -9.42 -1.02 3.29
N ARG A 56 -9.67 0.17 2.72
CA ARG A 56 -9.21 0.57 1.38
C ARG A 56 -7.80 1.15 1.37
N GLU A 57 -7.30 1.61 2.51
CA GLU A 57 -5.97 2.18 2.67
C GLU A 57 -4.87 1.13 2.94
N ARG A 58 -5.25 -0.14 3.10
CA ARG A 58 -4.31 -1.23 3.40
C ARG A 58 -4.29 -2.27 2.28
N PRO A 59 -3.12 -2.91 2.04
CA PRO A 59 -3.04 -4.07 1.16
C PRO A 59 -3.94 -5.20 1.67
N TYR A 60 -4.29 -6.14 0.78
CA TYR A 60 -5.06 -7.32 1.18
C TYR A 60 -4.29 -8.12 2.24
N PRO A 61 -4.96 -8.56 3.34
CA PRO A 61 -4.29 -9.16 4.50
C PRO A 61 -3.53 -10.46 4.20
N ASP A 62 -3.87 -11.16 3.11
CA ASP A 62 -3.19 -12.36 2.61
C ASP A 62 -2.90 -12.24 1.11
N CYS A 63 -2.23 -11.18 0.69
CA CYS A 63 -1.89 -11.02 -0.73
C CYS A 63 -0.89 -12.11 -1.16
N PRO A 64 -1.19 -12.95 -2.17
CA PRO A 64 -0.29 -14.01 -2.62
C PRO A 64 0.88 -13.48 -3.47
N PHE A 65 0.86 -12.20 -3.83
CA PHE A 65 1.94 -11.56 -4.56
C PHE A 65 2.26 -10.19 -3.98
N LEU A 66 3.53 -9.79 -4.09
CA LEU A 66 4.00 -8.44 -3.81
C LEU A 66 4.45 -7.80 -5.13
N LEU A 67 3.87 -6.66 -5.48
CA LEU A 67 4.19 -5.96 -6.71
C LEU A 67 5.13 -4.79 -6.42
N LEU A 68 6.28 -4.74 -7.09
CA LEU A 68 7.35 -3.76 -6.87
C LEU A 68 7.62 -2.94 -8.13
N ASP A 69 7.46 -1.62 -8.02
CA ASP A 69 7.83 -0.66 -9.05
C ASP A 69 9.28 -0.23 -8.83
N VAL A 70 10.17 -0.57 -9.78
CA VAL A 70 11.60 -0.27 -9.64
C VAL A 70 12.03 1.06 -10.24
N ARG A 71 11.08 1.85 -10.75
CA ARG A 71 11.35 3.17 -11.33
C ARG A 71 11.61 4.19 -10.23
N ASP A 72 12.06 5.37 -10.64
CA ASP A 72 12.20 6.50 -9.73
C ASP A 72 10.86 6.91 -9.14
N ARG A 73 10.92 7.53 -7.96
CA ARG A 73 9.75 7.94 -7.21
C ARG A 73 8.84 8.87 -8.01
N ASP A 74 9.40 9.77 -8.81
CA ASP A 74 8.61 10.70 -9.62
C ASP A 74 7.80 9.97 -10.70
N ALA A 75 8.35 8.93 -11.32
CA ALA A 75 7.65 8.12 -12.32
C ALA A 75 6.52 7.30 -11.68
N TYR A 76 6.77 6.74 -10.50
CA TYR A 76 5.76 6.05 -9.69
C TYR A 76 4.61 6.99 -9.28
N GLU A 77 4.92 8.22 -8.87
CA GLU A 77 3.93 9.21 -8.46
C GLU A 77 3.08 9.71 -9.65
N GLN A 78 3.60 9.68 -10.88
CA GLN A 78 2.84 10.00 -12.09
C GLN A 78 1.84 8.89 -12.42
N CYS A 79 2.29 7.63 -12.42
CA CYS A 79 1.45 6.48 -12.67
C CYS A 79 2.08 5.23 -12.04
N HIS A 80 1.28 4.27 -11.60
CA HIS A 80 1.74 2.96 -11.16
C HIS A 80 0.59 1.95 -11.19
N ILE A 81 0.89 0.67 -11.07
CA ILE A 81 -0.13 -0.37 -10.98
C ILE A 81 -0.80 -0.27 -9.60
N VAL A 82 -2.12 -0.42 -9.55
CA VAL A 82 -2.87 -0.41 -8.28
C VAL A 82 -2.31 -1.47 -7.33
N GLY A 83 -2.00 -1.07 -6.09
CA GLY A 83 -1.41 -1.94 -5.07
C GLY A 83 0.09 -2.23 -5.23
N ALA A 84 0.79 -1.60 -6.17
CA ALA A 84 2.25 -1.67 -6.26
C ALA A 84 2.92 -0.92 -5.10
N TYR A 85 4.12 -1.37 -4.73
CA TYR A 85 5.01 -0.65 -3.82
C TYR A 85 6.12 0.03 -4.61
N SER A 86 6.38 1.31 -4.33
CA SER A 86 7.55 2.00 -4.86
C SER A 86 8.83 1.44 -4.23
N TYR A 87 9.70 0.87 -5.07
CA TYR A 87 11.00 0.34 -4.67
C TYR A 87 12.07 0.69 -5.72
N PRO A 88 12.49 1.96 -5.81
CA PRO A 88 13.39 2.42 -6.85
C PRO A 88 14.69 1.62 -6.89
N ILE A 89 15.21 1.30 -8.08
CA ILE A 89 16.42 0.50 -8.27
C ILE A 89 17.63 1.05 -7.49
N ALA A 90 17.72 2.37 -7.31
CA ALA A 90 18.75 3.04 -6.50
C ALA A 90 18.81 2.52 -5.04
N THR A 91 17.71 1.96 -4.55
CA THR A 91 17.61 1.33 -3.23
C THR A 91 18.44 0.06 -3.12
N LEU A 92 18.54 -0.71 -4.21
CA LEU A 92 19.30 -1.96 -4.22
C LEU A 92 20.80 -1.72 -4.03
N SER A 93 21.31 -0.56 -4.46
CA SER A 93 22.72 -0.17 -4.31
C SER A 93 23.13 0.17 -2.88
N ARG A 94 22.18 0.27 -1.93
CA ARG A 94 22.50 0.59 -0.53
C ARG A 94 23.23 -0.56 0.16
N THR A 95 24.34 -0.24 0.84
CA THR A 95 25.11 -1.19 1.66
C THR A 95 24.36 -1.63 2.91
N MET A 96 23.52 -0.76 3.48
CA MET A 96 22.73 -1.07 4.68
C MET A 96 21.24 -1.03 4.40
N ASN A 97 20.56 -2.09 4.85
CA ASN A 97 19.13 -2.31 4.72
C ASN A 97 18.56 -2.03 3.31
N PRO A 98 19.01 -2.77 2.28
CA PRO A 98 18.47 -2.60 0.94
C PRO A 98 16.98 -2.96 0.89
N TYR A 99 16.48 -3.87 1.73
CA TYR A 99 15.10 -4.39 1.65
C TYR A 99 14.20 -3.86 2.75
N THR A 100 12.92 -3.62 2.42
CA THR A 100 11.88 -3.32 3.40
C THR A 100 11.38 -4.61 4.06
N ASN A 101 10.79 -4.50 5.25
CA ASN A 101 10.21 -5.66 5.95
C ASN A 101 9.19 -6.42 5.10
N ASN A 102 8.38 -5.71 4.31
CA ASN A 102 7.42 -6.33 3.39
C ASN A 102 8.12 -7.22 2.35
N ILE A 103 9.24 -6.77 1.77
CA ILE A 103 10.00 -7.57 0.78
C ILE A 103 10.61 -8.80 1.45
N LEU A 104 11.11 -8.65 2.68
CA LEU A 104 11.70 -9.74 3.44
C LEU A 104 10.66 -10.78 3.88
N GLU A 105 9.44 -10.36 4.21
CA GLU A 105 8.34 -11.26 4.57
C GLU A 105 7.92 -12.14 3.37
N TYR A 106 8.01 -11.60 2.16
CA TYR A 106 7.69 -12.33 0.94
C TYR A 106 8.87 -13.14 0.41
N LYS A 107 10.10 -12.91 0.88
CA LYS A 107 11.29 -13.62 0.39
C LYS A 107 11.16 -15.12 0.61
N ASN A 108 11.12 -15.88 -0.50
CA ASN A 108 11.04 -17.34 -0.53
C ASN A 108 9.91 -17.92 0.35
N ALA A 109 8.86 -17.13 0.61
CA ALA A 109 7.73 -17.56 1.40
C ALA A 109 6.81 -18.45 0.55
N HIS A 110 6.35 -19.57 1.11
CA HIS A 110 5.53 -20.53 0.39
C HIS A 110 4.16 -19.93 0.03
N GLY A 111 3.75 -20.08 -1.24
CA GLY A 111 2.50 -19.50 -1.74
C GLY A 111 2.51 -17.97 -1.91
N LYS A 112 3.67 -17.34 -1.73
CA LYS A 112 3.88 -15.91 -1.98
C LYS A 112 4.90 -15.72 -3.10
N ILE A 113 4.67 -14.76 -3.98
CA ILE A 113 5.60 -14.39 -5.05
C ILE A 113 5.92 -12.89 -5.03
N ILE A 114 7.06 -12.49 -5.56
CA ILE A 114 7.42 -11.07 -5.72
C ILE A 114 7.49 -10.79 -7.22
N ILE A 115 6.80 -9.76 -7.68
CA ILE A 115 6.76 -9.33 -9.07
C ILE A 115 7.43 -7.96 -9.17
N VAL A 116 8.50 -7.85 -9.95
CA VAL A 116 9.16 -6.57 -10.26
C VAL A 116 8.75 -6.08 -11.64
N TYR A 117 8.54 -4.77 -11.78
CA TYR A 117 8.21 -4.15 -13.06
C TYR A 117 8.75 -2.73 -13.16
N ASP A 118 8.84 -2.24 -14.40
CA ASP A 118 9.22 -0.90 -14.80
C ASP A 118 8.43 -0.48 -16.06
N ASP A 119 8.94 0.46 -16.86
CA ASP A 119 8.30 0.88 -18.11
C ASP A 119 8.55 -0.10 -19.27
N ASP A 120 9.78 -0.60 -19.43
CA ASP A 120 10.25 -1.33 -20.62
C ASP A 120 11.29 -2.43 -20.37
N GLU A 121 11.19 -3.07 -19.21
CA GLU A 121 11.98 -4.19 -18.68
C GLU A 121 13.45 -3.90 -18.34
N ARG A 122 13.99 -2.74 -18.72
CA ARG A 122 15.41 -2.39 -18.56
C ARG A 122 15.85 -2.34 -17.10
N LEU A 123 15.12 -1.59 -16.28
CA LEU A 123 15.39 -1.46 -14.84
C LEU A 123 14.95 -2.71 -14.10
N ALA A 124 13.81 -3.29 -14.49
CA ALA A 124 13.28 -4.51 -13.87
C ALA A 124 14.26 -5.68 -14.02
N SER A 125 14.90 -5.84 -15.18
CA SER A 125 15.90 -6.89 -15.42
C SER A 125 17.13 -6.74 -14.52
N GLN A 126 17.63 -5.50 -14.37
CA GLN A 126 18.77 -5.21 -13.50
C GLN A 126 18.43 -5.44 -12.03
N ALA A 127 17.26 -4.98 -11.59
CA ALA A 127 16.76 -5.19 -10.25
C ALA A 127 16.55 -6.67 -9.96
N ALA A 128 15.96 -7.42 -10.91
CA ALA A 128 15.74 -8.84 -10.80
C ALA A 128 17.05 -9.61 -10.63
N THR A 129 18.04 -9.33 -11.49
CA THR A 129 19.38 -9.95 -11.41
C THR A 129 19.99 -9.74 -10.01
N THR A 130 19.99 -8.49 -9.54
CA THR A 130 20.54 -8.13 -8.22
C THR A 130 19.79 -8.83 -7.07
N MET A 131 18.47 -8.95 -7.16
CA MET A 131 17.67 -9.64 -6.15
C MET A 131 17.90 -11.16 -6.18
N CYS A 132 17.96 -11.76 -7.36
CA CYS A 132 18.25 -13.19 -7.54
C CYS A 132 19.63 -13.55 -6.96
N GLU A 133 20.66 -12.75 -7.26
CA GLU A 133 22.02 -12.91 -6.69
C GLU A 133 22.03 -12.83 -5.15
N ARG A 134 21.05 -12.15 -4.55
CA ARG A 134 20.87 -12.01 -3.09
C ARG A 134 19.93 -13.06 -2.50
N GLY A 135 19.59 -14.09 -3.28
CA GLY A 135 18.86 -15.28 -2.85
C GLY A 135 17.34 -15.13 -2.83
N PHE A 136 16.78 -14.28 -3.69
CA PHE A 136 15.33 -14.25 -3.94
C PHE A 136 15.01 -15.24 -5.08
N GLU A 137 14.35 -16.34 -4.76
CA GLU A 137 14.01 -17.42 -5.71
C GLU A 137 12.56 -17.32 -6.21
N ASN A 138 11.66 -16.76 -5.39
CA ASN A 138 10.25 -16.55 -5.74
C ASN A 138 10.01 -15.19 -6.44
N LEU A 139 10.99 -14.74 -7.22
CA LEU A 139 10.98 -13.47 -7.93
C LEU A 139 10.58 -13.65 -9.39
N PHE A 140 9.66 -12.81 -9.87
CA PHE A 140 9.16 -12.79 -11.23
C PHE A 140 9.22 -11.36 -11.77
N MET A 141 9.37 -11.23 -13.09
CA MET A 141 9.38 -9.94 -13.77
C MET A 141 8.13 -9.81 -14.64
N LEU A 142 7.50 -8.64 -14.63
CA LEU A 142 6.38 -8.36 -15.52
C LEU A 142 6.89 -8.10 -16.94
N SER A 143 6.69 -9.06 -17.83
CA SER A 143 7.12 -8.94 -19.22
C SER A 143 6.42 -7.79 -19.94
N GLY A 144 7.21 -6.97 -20.63
CA GLY A 144 6.81 -5.79 -21.39
C GLY A 144 6.57 -4.53 -20.55
N GLY A 145 6.74 -4.62 -19.23
CA GLY A 145 6.56 -3.50 -18.31
C GLY A 145 5.19 -2.82 -18.42
N LEU A 146 5.14 -1.56 -17.99
CA LEU A 146 3.93 -0.74 -18.11
C LEU A 146 3.53 -0.46 -19.56
N LYS A 147 4.48 -0.44 -20.52
CA LYS A 147 4.16 -0.18 -21.93
C LYS A 147 3.26 -1.26 -22.53
N VAL A 148 3.60 -2.53 -22.33
CA VAL A 148 2.76 -3.64 -22.81
C VAL A 148 1.50 -3.78 -21.96
N LEU A 149 1.59 -3.50 -20.67
CA LEU A 149 0.41 -3.52 -19.80
C LEU A 149 -0.65 -2.50 -20.25
N ALA A 150 -0.22 -1.27 -20.59
CA ALA A 150 -1.08 -0.22 -21.10
C ALA A 150 -1.71 -0.56 -22.46
N GLN A 151 -1.05 -1.40 -23.26
CA GLN A 151 -1.59 -1.88 -24.54
C GLN A 151 -2.71 -2.91 -24.35
N LYS A 152 -2.50 -3.87 -23.45
CA LYS A 152 -3.45 -4.97 -23.19
C LYS A 152 -4.63 -4.52 -22.33
N ILE A 153 -4.35 -3.71 -21.30
CA ILE A 153 -5.32 -3.27 -20.32
C ILE A 153 -5.13 -1.76 -20.08
N PRO A 154 -5.72 -0.91 -20.93
CA PRO A 154 -5.50 0.53 -20.87
C PRO A 154 -6.18 1.20 -19.66
N GLU A 155 -7.20 0.56 -19.06
CA GLU A 155 -7.95 1.13 -17.93
C GLU A 155 -8.21 0.11 -16.82
N GLY A 156 -8.32 0.61 -15.58
CA GLY A 156 -8.69 -0.17 -14.39
C GLY A 156 -7.53 -0.85 -13.66
N LEU A 157 -6.39 -1.07 -14.33
CA LEU A 157 -5.21 -1.67 -13.70
C LEU A 157 -4.20 -0.66 -13.14
N ILE A 158 -4.10 0.49 -13.81
CA ILE A 158 -3.10 1.53 -13.54
C ILE A 158 -3.80 2.74 -12.93
N THR A 159 -3.20 3.31 -11.90
CA THR A 159 -3.60 4.58 -11.29
C THR A 159 -2.74 5.72 -11.83
N GLY A 160 -3.33 6.90 -12.01
CA GLY A 160 -2.67 8.07 -12.59
C GLY A 160 -2.72 8.14 -14.10
N THR A 161 -2.05 9.15 -14.66
CA THR A 161 -2.00 9.37 -16.12
C THR A 161 -0.74 8.73 -16.69
N LEU A 162 -0.90 7.71 -17.54
CA LEU A 162 0.23 7.09 -18.23
C LEU A 162 0.95 8.12 -19.12
N PRO A 163 2.30 8.19 -19.07
CA PRO A 163 3.06 9.08 -19.93
C PRO A 163 2.84 8.74 -21.41
N VAL A 164 2.99 9.73 -22.29
CA VAL A 164 2.73 9.60 -23.73
C VAL A 164 3.60 8.49 -24.38
N SER A 165 4.75 8.18 -23.78
CA SER A 165 5.63 7.07 -24.19
C SER A 165 5.02 5.68 -23.97
N CYS A 166 4.03 5.56 -23.08
CA CYS A 166 3.26 4.34 -22.83
C CYS A 166 1.89 4.37 -23.52
N GLN A 167 1.46 5.52 -24.03
CA GLN A 167 0.23 5.64 -24.81
C GLN A 167 0.49 5.08 -26.21
N VAL A 168 -0.33 4.12 -26.63
CA VAL A 168 -0.26 3.56 -27.97
C VAL A 168 -0.45 4.69 -28.98
N ALA A 169 0.47 4.81 -29.95
CA ALA A 169 0.20 5.60 -31.14
C ALA A 169 -1.07 5.02 -31.77
N ALA A 170 -2.15 5.80 -31.77
CA ALA A 170 -3.42 5.36 -32.35
C ALA A 170 -3.15 4.72 -33.72
N ALA A 171 -3.64 3.49 -33.93
CA ALA A 171 -3.45 2.77 -35.17
C ALA A 171 -3.79 3.68 -36.37
N PRO A 172 -2.98 3.70 -37.44
CA PRO A 172 -3.24 4.52 -38.61
C PRO A 172 -4.44 3.90 -39.35
N GLY A 173 -5.66 4.26 -38.97
CA GLY A 173 -6.86 3.73 -39.63
C GLY A 173 -8.20 4.12 -39.03
N THR A 174 -8.30 4.44 -37.74
CA THR A 174 -9.60 4.84 -37.16
C THR A 174 -9.71 6.36 -37.09
N ALA A 175 -10.65 6.90 -37.86
CA ALA A 175 -10.98 8.32 -37.95
C ALA A 175 -10.95 9.01 -36.58
N ARG A 176 -10.07 10.00 -36.47
CA ARG A 176 -10.04 11.14 -35.55
C ARG A 176 -11.10 11.07 -34.43
N ARG A 177 -10.90 10.21 -33.43
CA ARG A 177 -11.53 10.45 -32.12
C ARG A 177 -10.91 11.73 -31.60
N ARG A 178 -11.74 12.78 -31.50
CA ARG A 178 -11.42 14.05 -30.85
C ARG A 178 -10.57 13.74 -29.62
N ALA A 179 -9.36 14.31 -29.57
CA ALA A 179 -8.62 14.41 -28.32
C ALA A 179 -9.60 15.03 -27.30
N ALA A 180 -9.98 14.24 -26.30
CA ALA A 180 -10.72 14.76 -25.16
C ALA A 180 -9.91 15.95 -24.59
N PRO A 181 -10.57 16.95 -23.98
CA PRO A 181 -9.88 18.08 -23.39
C PRO A 181 -8.74 17.54 -22.53
N ARG A 182 -7.53 18.06 -22.74
CA ARG A 182 -6.34 17.66 -21.96
C ARG A 182 -6.61 18.03 -20.50
N VAL A 183 -7.23 17.11 -19.77
CA VAL A 183 -7.27 17.16 -18.31
C VAL A 183 -5.80 17.20 -17.88
N PRO A 184 -5.39 18.15 -17.03
CA PRO A 184 -4.02 18.18 -16.54
C PRO A 184 -3.66 16.79 -15.99
N PRO A 185 -2.44 16.29 -16.22
CA PRO A 185 -2.05 14.96 -15.78
C PRO A 185 -2.32 14.86 -14.27
N THR A 186 -3.32 14.06 -13.92
CA THR A 186 -3.65 13.83 -12.52
C THR A 186 -2.60 12.88 -11.98
N ARG A 187 -1.99 13.30 -10.87
CA ARG A 187 -1.05 12.47 -10.12
C ARG A 187 -1.72 11.14 -9.75
N ALA A 188 -0.96 10.06 -9.74
CA ALA A 188 -1.48 8.77 -9.31
C ALA A 188 -2.03 8.85 -7.89
N GLU A 189 -3.24 8.34 -7.71
CA GLU A 189 -3.82 8.15 -6.38
C GLU A 189 -3.21 6.88 -5.76
N ASN A 190 -2.90 6.90 -4.46
CA ASN A 190 -2.42 5.74 -3.72
C ASN A 190 -3.57 4.74 -3.47
N LYS A 191 -3.98 4.05 -4.53
CA LYS A 191 -5.02 3.02 -4.47
C LYS A 191 -4.39 1.67 -4.15
N TRP A 192 -4.78 1.09 -3.02
CA TRP A 192 -4.34 -0.24 -2.60
C TRP A 192 -5.27 -1.36 -3.07
N ARG A 193 -6.52 -1.03 -3.42
CA ARG A 193 -7.56 -2.00 -3.80
C ARG A 193 -8.32 -1.50 -5.01
N PHE A 194 -8.70 -2.43 -5.89
CA PHE A 194 -9.51 -2.13 -7.07
C PHE A 194 -10.93 -1.74 -6.69
N SER A 195 -11.49 -0.71 -7.33
CA SER A 195 -12.91 -0.41 -7.23
C SER A 195 -13.75 -1.40 -8.04
N ALA A 196 -15.06 -1.43 -7.81
CA ALA A 196 -15.96 -2.27 -8.61
C ALA A 196 -15.91 -1.93 -10.11
N ASP A 197 -15.77 -0.65 -10.44
CA ASP A 197 -15.61 -0.15 -11.81
C ASP A 197 -14.28 -0.63 -12.42
N ASP A 198 -13.18 -0.56 -11.66
CA ASP A 198 -11.88 -1.07 -12.10
C ASP A 198 -11.94 -2.58 -12.42
N LEU A 199 -12.55 -3.36 -11.53
CA LEU A 199 -12.71 -4.81 -11.73
C LEU A 199 -13.59 -5.13 -12.95
N GLN A 200 -14.61 -4.32 -13.23
CA GLN A 200 -15.46 -4.50 -14.41
C GLN A 200 -14.67 -4.23 -15.70
N LYS A 201 -13.87 -3.15 -15.73
CA LYS A 201 -12.97 -2.84 -16.85
C LYS A 201 -11.95 -3.95 -17.07
N LEU A 202 -11.32 -4.44 -16.00
CA LEU A 202 -10.36 -5.54 -16.05
C LEU A 202 -10.99 -6.81 -16.67
N ARG A 203 -12.18 -7.20 -16.20
CA ARG A 203 -12.90 -8.36 -16.75
C ARG A 203 -13.21 -8.20 -18.24
N HIS A 204 -13.58 -7.00 -18.67
CA HIS A 204 -13.85 -6.71 -20.08
C HIS A 204 -12.59 -6.91 -20.94
N TYR A 205 -11.48 -6.24 -20.62
CA TYR A 205 -10.24 -6.36 -21.40
C TYR A 205 -9.66 -7.77 -21.40
N LEU A 206 -9.75 -8.48 -20.26
CA LEU A 206 -9.30 -9.88 -20.19
C LEU A 206 -10.17 -10.84 -21.02
N ALA A 207 -11.45 -10.54 -21.22
CA ALA A 207 -12.34 -11.33 -22.08
C ALA A 207 -12.06 -11.08 -23.57
N GLU A 208 -11.76 -9.83 -23.95
CA GLU A 208 -11.38 -9.46 -25.32
C GLU A 208 -10.05 -10.12 -25.75
N GLU A 209 -9.06 -10.20 -24.86
CA GLU A 209 -7.79 -10.91 -25.14
C GLU A 209 -7.94 -12.45 -25.25
N GLN A 210 -9.03 -13.02 -24.71
CA GLN A 210 -9.34 -14.45 -24.78
C GLN A 210 -10.09 -14.85 -26.05
N MET A 211 -10.47 -13.90 -26.91
CA MET A 211 -10.93 -14.19 -28.26
C MET A 211 -9.70 -14.45 -29.12
N PRO A 212 -9.39 -15.70 -29.52
CA PRO A 212 -8.36 -15.92 -30.51
C PRO A 212 -8.77 -15.15 -31.75
N SER A 213 -7.92 -14.23 -32.19
CA SER A 213 -8.00 -13.71 -33.54
C SER A 213 -7.68 -14.88 -34.48
N ASP A 214 -8.70 -15.68 -34.81
CA ASP A 214 -8.73 -16.57 -35.96
C ASP A 214 -8.64 -15.69 -37.23
N ALA A 215 -7.43 -15.20 -37.48
CA ALA A 215 -7.08 -14.43 -38.67
C ALA A 215 -5.73 -14.93 -39.22
N ALA A 216 -5.65 -16.23 -39.46
CA ALA A 216 -4.68 -16.81 -40.38
C ALA A 216 -5.33 -17.96 -41.18
N SER A 217 -6.43 -17.65 -41.88
CA SER A 217 -6.70 -18.32 -43.16
C SER A 217 -5.92 -17.60 -44.25
N LYS A 218 -4.80 -18.19 -44.67
CA LYS A 218 -4.37 -18.27 -46.08
C LYS A 218 -3.16 -19.18 -46.21
#